data_AF-A0A2U9IMX0-F1
#
_entry.id   AF-A0A2U9IMX0-F1
#
_cell.length_a   1.000
_cell.length_b   1.000
_cell.length_c   1.000
_cell.angle_alpha   90.00
_cell.angle_beta   90.00
_cell.angle_gamma   90.00
#
_symmetry.space_group_name_H-M   'P 1'
#
loop_
_entity.id
_entity.type
_entity.pdbx_description
1 polymer ?
#
loop_
_entity_poly.entity_id
_entity_poly.type
_entity_poly.pdbx_seq_one_letter_code
_entity_poly.pdbx_strand_id
1 'polypeptide(L)'
;MGHRKLASPRRGTAGLRPRKRANEILPTPRSWPSINSSNPTLLGFIGYKAGMTHIYYVNDIKGSSEFGKEVFMPVTVIETPPIIPIALRAYVLGENGEPEVLTDYWIPDVPKEISERKIKNLKLNKDKLNTLLDKIKSNQNNILYLRTIVATQPKLVPALGKKKPEIVEVQIGGGDISSQLNYALGILGKQVNVTDIFKEGQLIDILGVTKGKGFQGVVKRYSVVELPRWHKHRKGSRKAGTKGPSLGTPSYTPQPGQLGFHRRTEYNKRILRIVTNPNEINPKGGFVKYGLVKNTSILLQGSTIGIRKRPLFLRYPIRPYEIPAEAPKVTYIDISSKQG
;
A
#
# COMPACT_ATOMS: atom_id res chain seq x y z
N MET A 1 6.84 -10.04 46.92
CA MET A 1 6.14 -10.71 45.79
C MET A 1 7.17 -11.40 44.92
N GLY A 2 7.06 -12.72 44.73
CA GLY A 2 8.00 -13.52 43.94
C GLY A 2 7.64 -13.60 42.45
N HIS A 3 8.14 -14.64 41.78
CA HIS A 3 7.85 -14.92 40.37
C HIS A 3 6.35 -15.03 40.07
N ARG A 4 5.98 -14.77 38.81
CA ARG A 4 4.61 -14.82 38.33
C ARG A 4 4.03 -16.24 38.46
N LYS A 5 2.91 -16.39 39.18
CA LYS A 5 2.28 -17.72 39.43
C LYS A 5 1.76 -18.43 38.17
N LEU A 6 1.14 -17.70 37.24
CA LEU A 6 0.55 -18.25 36.02
C LEU A 6 1.15 -17.59 34.78
N ALA A 7 1.57 -18.39 33.80
CA ALA A 7 2.05 -17.89 32.53
C ALA A 7 0.93 -17.16 31.76
N SER A 8 1.29 -16.14 30.98
CA SER A 8 0.38 -15.64 29.94
C SER A 8 1.15 -15.11 28.74
N PRO A 9 0.53 -15.10 27.56
CA PRO A 9 1.08 -14.41 26.41
C PRO A 9 1.34 -12.93 26.70
N ARG A 10 2.33 -12.39 25.99
CA ARG A 10 2.66 -10.98 26.01
C ARG A 10 1.53 -10.15 25.39
N ARG A 11 1.19 -9.02 26.01
CA ARG A 11 0.22 -8.07 25.46
C ARG A 11 0.87 -7.15 24.43
N GLY A 12 0.55 -7.38 23.16
CA GLY A 12 1.02 -6.61 22.02
C GLY A 12 2.42 -7.01 21.51
N THR A 13 2.58 -6.96 20.20
CA THR A 13 3.85 -7.28 19.52
C THR A 13 4.92 -6.21 19.76
N ALA A 14 6.16 -6.68 19.96
CA ALA A 14 7.36 -5.85 20.08
C ALA A 14 7.91 -5.41 18.71
N GLY A 15 7.76 -6.22 17.65
CA GLY A 15 8.28 -5.92 16.31
C GLY A 15 7.63 -4.72 15.61
N LEU A 16 6.50 -4.23 16.13
CA LEU A 16 5.82 -3.03 15.62
C LEU A 16 6.16 -1.74 16.39
N ARG A 17 7.24 -1.77 17.18
CA ARG A 17 7.79 -0.61 17.88
C ARG A 17 8.78 0.15 16.97
N PRO A 18 8.92 1.48 17.14
CA PRO A 18 8.11 2.36 17.98
C PRO A 18 6.69 2.54 17.43
N ARG A 19 5.69 2.59 18.32
CA ARG A 19 4.29 2.85 17.95
C ARG A 19 4.02 4.36 17.86
N LYS A 20 4.53 4.97 16.78
CA LYS A 20 4.42 6.41 16.50
C LYS A 20 3.62 6.71 15.23
N ARG A 21 3.21 7.96 15.05
CA ARG A 21 2.57 8.43 13.81
C ARG A 21 3.52 8.20 12.63
N ALA A 22 2.98 7.78 11.50
CA ALA A 22 3.71 7.75 10.24
C ALA A 22 4.02 9.19 9.81
N ASN A 23 5.24 9.41 9.32
CA ASN A 23 5.67 10.72 8.82
C ASN A 23 5.05 11.01 7.44
N GLU A 24 4.83 9.97 6.65
CA GLU A 24 4.29 10.04 5.29
C GLU A 24 2.90 9.43 5.23
N ILE A 25 2.04 9.99 4.36
CA ILE A 25 0.67 9.51 4.19
C ILE A 25 0.58 8.30 3.26
N LEU A 26 1.42 8.27 2.23
CA LEU A 26 1.59 7.17 1.30
C LEU A 26 3.01 6.65 1.50
N PRO A 27 3.18 5.49 2.16
CA PRO A 27 4.50 4.98 2.48
C PRO A 27 5.19 4.41 1.24
N THR A 28 6.42 4.84 0.98
CA THR A 28 7.33 4.26 -0.03
C THR A 28 7.69 2.81 0.33
N PRO A 29 7.58 1.82 -0.57
CA PRO A 29 8.05 0.45 -0.30
C PRO A 29 9.53 0.44 0.11
N ARG A 30 9.86 -0.33 1.16
CA ARG A 30 11.26 -0.49 1.63
C ARG A 30 12.02 -1.56 0.86
N SER A 31 11.29 -2.48 0.25
CA SER A 31 11.81 -3.63 -0.46
C SER A 31 10.89 -3.95 -1.62
N TRP A 32 11.43 -4.59 -2.62
CA TRP A 32 10.73 -4.99 -3.84
C TRP A 32 10.95 -6.49 -4.08
N PRO A 33 9.96 -7.20 -4.63
CA PRO A 33 10.13 -8.60 -5.00
C PRO A 33 11.04 -8.73 -6.22
N SER A 34 11.82 -9.81 -6.27
CA SER A 34 12.45 -10.28 -7.52
C SER A 34 11.41 -11.07 -8.31
N ILE A 35 11.29 -10.78 -9.61
CA ILE A 35 10.33 -11.44 -10.50
C ILE A 35 11.08 -12.12 -11.64
N ASN A 36 10.82 -13.42 -11.82
CA ASN A 36 11.34 -14.23 -12.91
C ASN A 36 10.39 -14.16 -14.12
N SER A 37 10.17 -12.94 -14.63
CA SER A 37 9.39 -12.70 -15.86
C SER A 37 10.36 -12.29 -16.96
N SER A 38 10.18 -12.77 -18.19
CA SER A 38 10.95 -12.30 -19.35
C SER A 38 10.61 -10.85 -19.72
N ASN A 39 9.35 -10.45 -19.55
CA ASN A 39 8.88 -9.12 -19.91
C ASN A 39 9.03 -8.15 -18.72
N PRO A 40 9.62 -6.96 -18.93
CA PRO A 40 9.74 -5.93 -17.92
C PRO A 40 8.38 -5.30 -17.60
N THR A 41 8.10 -5.10 -16.32
CA THR A 41 6.83 -4.53 -15.82
C THR A 41 7.07 -3.66 -14.58
N LEU A 42 6.15 -2.75 -14.29
CA LEU A 42 6.17 -2.00 -13.03
C LEU A 42 5.72 -2.89 -11.88
N LEU A 43 6.45 -2.87 -10.76
CA LEU A 43 6.17 -3.74 -9.62
C LEU A 43 5.15 -3.17 -8.63
N GLY A 44 4.57 -2.01 -8.93
CA GLY A 44 3.63 -1.36 -8.04
C GLY A 44 2.76 -0.31 -8.70
N PHE A 45 1.69 0.04 -8.00
CA PHE A 45 0.68 1.00 -8.41
C PHE A 45 0.16 1.76 -7.19
N ILE A 46 -0.52 2.88 -7.41
CA ILE A 46 -1.13 3.66 -6.34
C ILE A 46 -2.63 3.76 -6.58
N GLY A 47 -3.43 3.41 -5.56
CA GLY A 47 -4.88 3.53 -5.60
C GLY A 47 -5.43 4.26 -4.37
N TYR A 48 -6.71 4.63 -4.41
CA TYR A 48 -7.40 5.27 -3.31
C TYR A 48 -8.53 4.38 -2.82
N LYS A 49 -8.56 4.10 -1.51
CA LYS A 49 -9.61 3.28 -0.92
C LYS A 49 -10.97 3.98 -1.04
N ALA A 50 -11.88 3.42 -1.83
CA ALA A 50 -13.21 3.96 -2.04
C ALA A 50 -14.17 3.54 -0.92
N GLY A 51 -14.29 2.22 -0.73
CA GLY A 51 -15.24 1.64 0.21
C GLY A 51 -15.12 0.13 0.31
N MET A 52 -16.14 -0.50 0.85
CA MET A 52 -16.27 -1.96 0.90
C MET A 52 -17.66 -2.34 0.45
N THR A 53 -17.76 -3.49 -0.18
CA THR A 53 -19.00 -4.19 -0.47
C THR A 53 -18.79 -5.69 -0.23
N HIS A 54 -19.67 -6.55 -0.70
CA HIS A 54 -19.44 -7.98 -0.75
C HIS A 54 -19.66 -8.50 -2.16
N ILE A 55 -19.06 -9.65 -2.44
CA ILE A 55 -19.29 -10.41 -3.66
C ILE A 55 -19.66 -11.85 -3.29
N TYR A 56 -20.29 -12.53 -4.24
CA TYR A 56 -20.21 -13.97 -4.30
C TYR A 56 -19.24 -14.37 -5.42
N TYR A 57 -18.45 -15.40 -5.15
CA TYR A 57 -17.54 -15.97 -6.14
C TYR A 57 -17.44 -17.47 -5.94
N VAL A 58 -17.08 -18.20 -7.00
CA VAL A 58 -16.84 -19.65 -6.93
C VAL A 58 -15.45 -19.89 -6.35
N ASN A 59 -15.38 -20.59 -5.20
CA ASN A 59 -14.11 -20.88 -4.56
C ASN A 59 -13.28 -21.89 -5.37
N ASP A 60 -12.08 -21.49 -5.75
CA ASP A 60 -11.16 -22.23 -6.61
C ASP A 60 -9.98 -22.85 -5.85
N ILE A 61 -9.94 -22.71 -4.51
CA ILE A 61 -8.87 -23.26 -3.67
C ILE A 61 -9.06 -24.77 -3.52
N LYS A 62 -8.22 -25.55 -4.20
CA LYS A 62 -8.18 -27.01 -4.08
C LYS A 62 -7.91 -27.42 -2.63
N GLY A 63 -8.63 -28.44 -2.14
CA GLY A 63 -8.52 -28.92 -0.76
C GLY A 63 -9.39 -28.18 0.26
N SER A 64 -10.05 -27.08 -0.13
CA SER A 64 -11.11 -26.46 0.69
C SER A 64 -12.39 -27.30 0.64
N SER A 65 -13.13 -27.38 1.76
CA SER A 65 -14.47 -27.98 1.81
C SER A 65 -15.52 -27.23 0.96
N GLU A 66 -15.18 -26.00 0.57
CA GLU A 66 -16.00 -25.12 -0.26
C GLU A 66 -15.54 -25.07 -1.72
N PHE A 67 -14.57 -25.89 -2.13
CA PHE A 67 -14.10 -25.92 -3.51
C PHE A 67 -15.26 -26.14 -4.50
N GLY A 68 -15.34 -25.30 -5.53
CA GLY A 68 -16.39 -25.31 -6.55
C GLY A 68 -17.74 -24.73 -6.09
N LYS A 69 -17.89 -24.33 -4.83
CA LYS A 69 -19.12 -23.72 -4.30
C LYS A 69 -19.05 -22.20 -4.36
N GLU A 70 -20.21 -21.57 -4.42
CA GLU A 70 -20.34 -20.13 -4.31
C GLU A 70 -20.19 -19.70 -2.85
N VAL A 71 -19.27 -18.76 -2.59
CA VAL A 71 -18.91 -18.31 -1.24
C VAL A 71 -19.06 -16.79 -1.12
N PHE A 72 -19.62 -16.35 0.00
CA PHE A 72 -19.70 -14.95 0.37
C PHE A 72 -18.31 -14.39 0.73
N MET A 73 -17.93 -13.26 0.14
CA MET A 73 -16.66 -12.61 0.44
C MET A 73 -16.81 -11.10 0.58
N PRO A 74 -16.47 -10.50 1.74
CA PRO A 74 -16.35 -9.06 1.84
C PRO A 74 -15.16 -8.59 1.00
N VAL A 75 -15.34 -7.51 0.25
CA VAL A 75 -14.30 -6.94 -0.61
C VAL A 75 -14.10 -5.47 -0.34
N THR A 76 -12.87 -5.01 -0.50
CA THR A 76 -12.54 -3.59 -0.52
C THR A 76 -12.40 -3.11 -1.96
N VAL A 77 -13.08 -2.01 -2.26
CA VAL A 77 -12.98 -1.32 -3.55
C VAL A 77 -11.89 -0.26 -3.46
N ILE A 78 -10.89 -0.35 -4.33
CA ILE A 78 -9.83 0.64 -4.49
C ILE A 78 -9.97 1.25 -5.89
N GLU A 79 -10.23 2.56 -5.96
CA GLU A 79 -10.21 3.28 -7.22
C GLU A 79 -8.77 3.58 -7.62
N THR A 80 -8.42 3.22 -8.84
CA THR A 80 -7.06 3.28 -9.40
C THR A 80 -7.06 4.17 -10.63
N PRO A 81 -7.00 5.50 -10.47
CA PRO A 81 -6.82 6.39 -11.61
C PRO A 81 -5.46 6.09 -12.28
N PRO A 82 -5.33 6.31 -13.61
CA PRO A 82 -4.08 6.10 -14.31
C PRO A 82 -2.93 6.90 -13.68
N ILE A 83 -1.76 6.28 -13.60
CA ILE A 83 -0.54 6.91 -13.09
C ILE A 83 0.33 7.38 -14.26
N ILE A 84 1.18 8.40 -14.04
CA ILE A 84 2.11 8.91 -15.05
C ILE A 84 3.53 8.72 -14.53
N PRO A 85 4.35 7.86 -15.17
CA PRO A 85 5.80 7.83 -14.94
C PRO A 85 6.41 9.13 -15.47
N ILE A 86 7.08 9.89 -14.60
CA ILE A 86 7.63 11.22 -14.92
C ILE A 86 9.15 11.27 -14.96
N ALA A 87 9.82 10.31 -14.33
CA ALA A 87 11.27 10.21 -14.40
C ALA A 87 11.72 8.76 -14.26
N LEU A 88 12.87 8.45 -14.84
CA LEU A 88 13.62 7.22 -14.64
C LEU A 88 14.78 7.51 -13.70
N ARG A 89 14.94 6.69 -12.66
CA ARG A 89 16.01 6.74 -11.67
C ARG A 89 16.80 5.45 -11.73
N ALA A 90 18.10 5.57 -11.93
CA ALA A 90 19.01 4.43 -11.94
C ALA A 90 19.77 4.33 -10.62
N TYR A 91 19.84 3.12 -10.07
CA TYR A 91 20.61 2.82 -8.87
C TYR A 91 21.83 1.98 -9.20
N VAL A 92 22.96 2.32 -8.62
CA VAL A 92 24.24 1.59 -8.69
C VAL A 92 24.66 1.18 -7.29
N LEU A 93 25.57 0.21 -7.18
CA LEU A 93 26.17 -0.13 -5.90
C LEU A 93 27.21 0.94 -5.54
N GLY A 94 26.99 1.65 -4.43
CA GLY A 94 27.95 2.62 -3.92
C GLY A 94 29.16 1.94 -3.26
N GLU A 95 30.17 2.74 -2.93
CA GLU A 95 31.41 2.25 -2.31
C GLU A 95 31.18 1.54 -0.97
N ASN A 96 30.15 1.97 -0.22
CA ASN A 96 29.78 1.39 1.06
C ASN A 96 28.93 0.11 0.94
N GLY A 97 28.69 -0.39 -0.28
CA GLY A 97 27.83 -1.55 -0.54
C GLY A 97 26.33 -1.26 -0.43
N GLU A 98 25.93 0.01 -0.28
CA GLU A 98 24.53 0.43 -0.30
C GLU A 98 24.13 0.92 -1.70
N PRO A 99 22.86 0.72 -2.13
CA PRO A 99 22.40 1.26 -3.40
C PRO A 99 22.37 2.80 -3.38
N GLU A 100 23.09 3.43 -4.30
CA GLU A 100 23.15 4.88 -4.48
C GLU A 100 22.51 5.28 -5.81
N VAL A 101 21.97 6.51 -5.86
CA VAL A 101 21.36 7.04 -7.08
C VAL A 101 22.47 7.50 -8.02
N LEU A 102 22.54 6.90 -9.22
CA LEU A 102 23.47 7.32 -10.26
C LEU A 102 23.05 8.67 -10.84
N THR A 103 21.83 8.71 -11.41
CA THR A 103 21.19 9.89 -12.02
C THR A 103 19.68 9.66 -12.17
N ASP A 104 18.97 10.77 -12.35
CA ASP A 104 17.56 10.80 -12.73
C ASP A 104 17.41 11.41 -14.12
N TYR A 105 16.72 10.71 -15.01
CA TYR A 105 16.23 11.24 -16.28
C TYR A 105 14.76 11.62 -16.15
N TRP A 106 14.46 12.92 -16.21
CA TRP A 106 13.10 13.45 -16.15
C TRP A 106 12.54 13.67 -17.55
N ILE A 107 11.22 13.55 -17.71
CA ILE A 107 10.57 13.96 -18.95
C ILE A 107 10.80 15.47 -19.19
N PRO A 108 11.03 15.91 -20.45
CA PRO A 108 11.29 17.32 -20.75
C PRO A 108 10.15 18.26 -20.33
N ASP A 109 8.92 17.80 -20.54
CA ASP A 109 7.71 18.56 -20.23
C ASP A 109 6.95 17.87 -19.09
N VAL A 110 7.32 18.24 -17.86
CA VAL A 110 6.65 17.75 -16.65
C VAL A 110 5.24 18.37 -16.56
N PRO A 111 4.19 17.56 -16.30
CA PRO A 111 2.83 18.09 -16.07
C PRO A 111 2.80 19.21 -15.03
N LYS A 112 2.09 20.31 -15.35
CA LYS A 112 2.01 21.52 -14.52
C LYS A 112 1.55 21.22 -13.08
N GLU A 113 0.71 20.20 -12.88
CA GLU A 113 0.25 19.79 -11.56
C GLU A 113 1.39 19.38 -10.63
N ILE A 114 2.47 18.82 -11.18
CA ILE A 114 3.60 18.26 -10.45
C ILE A 114 4.58 19.38 -10.10
N SER A 115 4.97 20.18 -11.10
CA SER A 115 5.91 21.29 -10.95
C SER A 115 5.36 22.41 -10.07
N GLU A 116 4.07 22.77 -10.19
CA GLU A 116 3.50 23.89 -9.45
C GLU A 116 3.05 23.51 -8.02
N ARG A 117 2.52 22.28 -7.83
CA ARG A 117 1.81 21.93 -6.57
C ARG A 117 2.60 21.03 -5.62
N LYS A 118 3.54 20.23 -6.13
CA LYS A 118 4.29 19.27 -5.32
C LYS A 118 5.74 19.67 -5.15
N ILE A 119 6.46 19.95 -6.23
CA ILE A 119 7.88 20.34 -6.20
C ILE A 119 7.99 21.80 -6.65
N LYS A 120 7.58 22.72 -5.77
CA LYS A 120 7.76 24.16 -5.96
C LYS A 120 9.27 24.38 -6.15
N ASN A 121 9.70 24.85 -7.32
CA ASN A 121 11.10 25.06 -7.73
C ASN A 121 11.80 23.87 -8.45
N LEU A 122 11.06 22.89 -8.98
CA LEU A 122 11.65 21.96 -9.94
C LEU A 122 12.01 22.72 -11.24
N LYS A 123 13.28 23.13 -11.38
CA LYS A 123 13.83 23.70 -12.61
C LYS A 123 14.68 22.64 -13.30
N LEU A 124 14.12 21.98 -14.31
CA LEU A 124 14.86 21.02 -15.12
C LEU A 124 15.72 21.78 -16.14
N ASN A 125 17.01 21.45 -16.17
CA ASN A 125 17.89 21.90 -17.25
C ASN A 125 17.69 20.96 -18.44
N LYS A 126 16.90 21.40 -19.43
CA LYS A 126 16.52 20.59 -20.60
C LYS A 126 17.75 20.11 -21.39
N ASP A 127 18.79 20.94 -21.48
CA ASP A 127 20.02 20.61 -22.24
C ASP A 127 20.79 19.46 -21.61
N LYS A 128 20.71 19.32 -20.27
CA LYS A 128 21.37 18.23 -19.54
C LYS A 128 20.56 16.94 -19.50
N LEU A 129 19.29 16.92 -19.93
CA LEU A 129 18.47 15.71 -19.85
C LEU A 129 19.04 14.58 -20.73
N ASN A 130 19.49 14.92 -21.94
CA ASN A 130 20.07 13.92 -22.85
C ASN A 130 21.39 13.35 -22.28
N THR A 131 22.24 14.21 -21.71
CA THR A 131 23.50 13.75 -21.10
C THR A 131 23.27 12.85 -19.88
N LEU A 132 22.21 13.11 -19.09
CA LEU A 132 21.80 12.26 -17.98
C LEU A 132 21.28 10.90 -18.46
N LEU A 133 20.54 10.87 -19.57
CA LEU A 133 20.08 9.63 -20.18
C LEU A 133 21.25 8.81 -20.73
N ASP A 134 22.19 9.46 -21.41
CA ASP A 134 23.38 8.81 -21.97
C ASP A 134 24.26 8.22 -20.86
N LYS A 135 24.34 8.90 -19.70
CA LYS A 135 25.01 8.38 -18.51
C LYS A 135 24.35 7.10 -17.96
N ILE A 136 23.04 6.97 -18.05
CA ILE A 136 22.33 5.73 -17.69
C ILE A 136 22.64 4.64 -18.72
N LYS A 137 22.58 4.96 -20.01
CA LYS A 137 22.83 4.01 -21.10
C LYS A 137 24.27 3.47 -21.09
N SER A 138 25.26 4.30 -20.77
CA SER A 138 26.67 3.88 -20.71
C SER A 138 26.99 2.99 -19.52
N ASN A 139 26.22 3.10 -18.42
CA ASN A 139 26.44 2.34 -17.19
C ASN A 139 25.51 1.12 -17.03
N GLN A 140 24.90 0.61 -18.10
CA GLN A 140 23.92 -0.49 -18.03
C GLN A 140 24.41 -1.70 -17.22
N ASN A 141 25.67 -2.10 -17.38
CA ASN A 141 26.25 -3.27 -16.70
C ASN A 141 26.43 -3.07 -15.18
N ASN A 142 26.52 -1.82 -14.72
CA ASN A 142 26.75 -1.48 -13.31
C ASN A 142 25.46 -1.12 -12.56
N ILE A 143 24.32 -1.06 -13.26
CA ILE A 143 23.03 -0.72 -12.67
C ILE A 143 22.51 -1.92 -11.88
N LEU A 144 22.19 -1.69 -10.60
CA LEU A 144 21.61 -2.71 -9.73
C LEU A 144 20.11 -2.89 -9.99
N TYR A 145 19.38 -1.78 -10.15
CA TYR A 145 17.96 -1.78 -10.52
C TYR A 145 17.52 -0.40 -11.03
N LEU A 146 16.48 -0.41 -11.86
CA LEU A 146 15.81 0.79 -12.37
C LEU A 146 14.49 1.04 -11.62
N ARG A 147 14.22 2.31 -11.33
CA ARG A 147 12.93 2.74 -10.78
C ARG A 147 12.37 3.88 -11.60
N THR A 148 11.06 3.90 -11.77
CA THR A 148 10.36 5.07 -12.29
C THR A 148 9.81 5.90 -11.14
N ILE A 149 9.99 7.21 -11.18
CA ILE A 149 9.26 8.14 -10.35
C ILE A 149 7.89 8.33 -11.00
N VAL A 150 6.84 8.02 -10.25
CA VAL A 150 5.46 8.00 -10.72
C VAL A 150 4.65 9.05 -10.00
N ALA A 151 3.79 9.76 -10.74
CA ALA A 151 2.80 10.69 -10.22
C ALA A 151 1.38 10.14 -10.36
N THR A 152 0.58 10.29 -9.30
CA THR A 152 -0.87 10.00 -9.34
C THR A 152 -1.67 11.15 -9.93
N GLN A 153 -2.89 10.87 -10.40
CA GLN A 153 -3.82 11.87 -10.94
C GLN A 153 -5.06 12.06 -10.04
N PRO A 154 -4.96 12.72 -8.88
CA PRO A 154 -6.09 12.84 -7.95
C PRO A 154 -7.24 13.72 -8.47
N LYS A 155 -7.02 14.54 -9.52
CA LYS A 155 -8.08 15.30 -10.20
C LYS A 155 -9.15 14.39 -10.81
N LEU A 156 -8.75 13.22 -11.30
CA LEU A 156 -9.66 12.22 -11.86
C LEU A 156 -10.53 11.55 -10.80
N VAL A 157 -10.25 11.79 -9.51
CA VAL A 157 -10.99 11.26 -8.37
C VAL A 157 -11.59 12.43 -7.58
N PRO A 158 -12.74 12.99 -8.01
CA PRO A 158 -13.38 14.15 -7.36
C PRO A 158 -13.63 13.94 -5.87
N ALA A 159 -13.91 12.70 -5.47
CA ALA A 159 -14.11 12.29 -4.08
C ALA A 159 -13.02 12.80 -3.13
N LEU A 160 -11.76 12.83 -3.56
CA LEU A 160 -10.63 13.21 -2.71
C LEU A 160 -10.62 14.70 -2.34
N GLY A 161 -11.23 15.56 -3.16
CA GLY A 161 -11.10 17.02 -3.03
C GLY A 161 -9.65 17.51 -3.15
N LYS A 162 -8.77 16.69 -3.73
CA LYS A 162 -7.31 16.90 -3.75
C LYS A 162 -6.84 17.15 -5.18
N LYS A 163 -6.10 18.23 -5.40
CA LYS A 163 -5.44 18.53 -6.69
C LYS A 163 -3.95 18.18 -6.73
N LYS A 164 -3.33 17.99 -5.56
CA LYS A 164 -1.89 17.75 -5.42
C LYS A 164 -1.58 16.25 -5.61
N PRO A 165 -0.73 15.86 -6.58
CA PRO A 165 -0.39 14.46 -6.78
C PRO A 165 0.45 13.89 -5.64
N GLU A 166 0.38 12.57 -5.48
CA GLU A 166 1.40 11.79 -4.79
C GLU A 166 2.51 11.44 -5.79
N ILE A 167 3.77 11.57 -5.37
CA ILE A 167 4.94 11.19 -6.16
C ILE A 167 5.66 10.10 -5.38
N VAL A 168 5.88 8.95 -6.01
CA VAL A 168 6.50 7.78 -5.39
C VAL A 168 7.35 7.05 -6.43
N GLU A 169 8.44 6.43 -5.98
CA GLU A 169 9.20 5.51 -6.81
C GLU A 169 8.51 4.16 -6.93
N VAL A 170 8.55 3.60 -8.14
CA VAL A 170 8.11 2.25 -8.46
C VAL A 170 9.25 1.53 -9.14
N GLN A 171 9.67 0.37 -8.63
CA GLN A 171 10.71 -0.44 -9.25
C GLN A 171 10.18 -1.13 -10.51
N ILE A 172 11.01 -1.22 -11.54
CA ILE A 172 10.78 -2.08 -12.70
C ILE A 172 11.39 -3.44 -12.40
N GLY A 173 10.69 -4.52 -12.73
CA GLY A 173 11.19 -5.89 -12.60
C GLY A 173 10.87 -6.73 -13.82
N GLY A 174 11.53 -7.89 -13.92
CA GLY A 174 11.48 -8.76 -15.10
C GLY A 174 12.46 -8.31 -16.20
N GLY A 175 12.89 -9.27 -17.02
CA GLY A 175 13.84 -9.08 -18.12
C GLY A 175 15.21 -8.54 -17.68
N ASP A 176 16.06 -8.28 -18.68
CA ASP A 176 17.38 -7.68 -18.48
C ASP A 176 17.28 -6.17 -18.28
N ILE A 177 18.32 -5.55 -17.70
CA ILE A 177 18.38 -4.10 -17.46
C ILE A 177 18.16 -3.30 -18.75
N SER A 178 18.68 -3.77 -19.89
CA SER A 178 18.48 -3.13 -21.19
C SER A 178 17.00 -3.15 -21.62
N SER A 179 16.33 -4.30 -21.44
CA SER A 179 14.89 -4.43 -21.71
C SER A 179 14.05 -3.54 -20.78
N GLN A 180 14.42 -3.45 -19.50
CA GLN A 180 13.77 -2.59 -18.52
C GLN A 180 13.93 -1.11 -18.87
N LEU A 181 15.11 -0.71 -19.38
CA LEU A 181 15.38 0.66 -19.82
C LEU A 181 14.51 1.03 -21.03
N ASN A 182 14.43 0.15 -22.03
CA ASN A 182 13.57 0.36 -23.19
C ASN A 182 12.09 0.47 -22.81
N TYR A 183 11.63 -0.41 -21.92
CA TYR A 183 10.29 -0.35 -21.35
C TYR A 183 10.04 0.96 -20.60
N ALA A 184 10.98 1.39 -19.75
CA ALA A 184 10.88 2.64 -19.01
C ALA A 184 10.73 3.84 -19.95
N LEU A 185 11.58 3.93 -20.98
CA LEU A 185 11.49 5.00 -21.98
C LEU A 185 10.17 4.98 -22.75
N GLY A 186 9.61 3.80 -23.02
CA GLY A 186 8.33 3.64 -23.70
C GLY A 186 7.13 4.16 -22.91
N ILE A 187 7.14 4.01 -21.57
CA ILE A 187 6.04 4.41 -20.68
C ILE A 187 6.18 5.83 -20.11
N LEU A 188 7.38 6.41 -20.13
CA LEU A 188 7.62 7.76 -19.59
C LEU A 188 6.71 8.80 -20.27
N GLY A 189 6.09 9.65 -19.47
CA GLY A 189 5.15 10.68 -19.91
C GLY A 189 3.76 10.17 -20.32
N LYS A 190 3.57 8.85 -20.47
CA LYS A 190 2.27 8.25 -20.83
C LYS A 190 1.49 7.84 -19.60
N GLN A 191 0.19 7.66 -19.78
CA GLN A 191 -0.67 7.10 -18.74
C GLN A 191 -0.51 5.58 -18.70
N VAL A 192 -0.27 5.04 -17.51
CA VAL A 192 -0.21 3.60 -17.26
C VAL A 192 -1.43 3.21 -16.43
N ASN A 193 -2.17 2.21 -16.91
CA ASN A 193 -3.35 1.69 -16.23
C ASN A 193 -2.97 0.55 -15.30
N VAL A 194 -3.86 0.25 -14.36
CA VAL A 194 -3.64 -0.82 -13.41
C VAL A 194 -3.70 -2.22 -14.06
N THR A 195 -4.45 -2.34 -15.16
CA THR A 195 -4.61 -3.55 -15.98
C THR A 195 -3.33 -4.00 -16.65
N ASP A 196 -2.42 -3.05 -16.92
CA ASP A 196 -1.14 -3.33 -17.57
C ASP A 196 -0.13 -3.94 -16.59
N ILE A 197 -0.39 -3.79 -15.29
CA ILE A 197 0.52 -4.14 -14.20
C ILE A 197 0.03 -5.36 -13.42
N PHE A 198 -1.25 -5.39 -13.05
CA PHE A 198 -1.83 -6.46 -12.26
C PHE A 198 -2.86 -7.25 -13.05
N LYS A 199 -2.93 -8.55 -12.76
CA LYS A 199 -3.93 -9.46 -13.34
C LYS A 199 -4.97 -9.83 -12.29
N GLU A 200 -6.17 -10.20 -12.75
CA GLU A 200 -7.18 -10.81 -11.89
C GLU A 200 -6.68 -12.14 -11.33
N GLY A 201 -7.09 -12.49 -10.11
CA GLY A 201 -6.61 -13.68 -9.41
C GLY A 201 -5.25 -13.51 -8.72
N GLN A 202 -4.43 -12.54 -9.13
CA GLN A 202 -3.08 -12.32 -8.58
C GLN A 202 -3.10 -11.87 -7.11
N LEU A 203 -2.09 -12.30 -6.34
CA LEU A 203 -1.81 -11.77 -5.00
C LEU A 203 -1.05 -10.45 -5.07
N ILE A 204 -1.38 -9.51 -4.19
CA ILE A 204 -0.66 -8.24 -4.02
C ILE A 204 -0.40 -7.93 -2.55
N ASP A 205 0.62 -7.12 -2.30
CA ASP A 205 0.87 -6.50 -1.00
C ASP A 205 0.34 -5.07 -0.99
N ILE A 206 -0.33 -4.68 0.09
CA ILE A 206 -0.85 -3.33 0.29
C ILE A 206 -0.04 -2.63 1.36
N LEU A 207 0.56 -1.49 1.02
CA LEU A 207 1.20 -0.61 1.98
C LEU A 207 0.34 0.63 2.20
N GLY A 208 0.21 1.03 3.46
CA GLY A 208 -0.59 2.19 3.79
C GLY A 208 -0.44 2.65 5.23
N VAL A 209 -1.16 3.73 5.54
CA VAL A 209 -1.26 4.26 6.90
C VAL A 209 -2.62 3.90 7.50
N THR A 210 -2.56 3.24 8.65
CA THR A 210 -3.75 2.80 9.41
C THR A 210 -4.63 3.97 9.86
N LYS A 211 -5.90 3.71 10.17
CA LYS A 211 -6.82 4.72 10.75
C LYS A 211 -6.25 5.27 12.05
N GLY A 212 -6.16 6.60 12.18
CA GLY A 212 -5.76 7.26 13.42
C GLY A 212 -6.86 7.16 14.49
N LYS A 213 -6.46 6.90 15.74
CA LYS A 213 -7.34 6.89 16.92
C LYS A 213 -6.86 7.84 18.03
N GLY A 214 -5.84 8.65 17.78
CA GLY A 214 -5.28 9.61 18.73
C GLY A 214 -4.54 8.97 19.90
N PHE A 215 -4.40 9.72 21.00
CA PHE A 215 -3.84 9.22 22.25
C PHE A 215 -4.83 8.24 22.90
N GLN A 216 -4.36 7.05 23.27
CA GLN A 216 -5.17 5.99 23.86
C GLN A 216 -4.50 5.41 25.10
N GLY A 217 -5.33 5.06 26.08
CA GLY A 217 -4.92 4.35 27.28
C GLY A 217 -4.40 2.94 26.99
N VAL A 218 -3.75 2.33 27.98
CA VAL A 218 -3.08 1.02 27.85
C VAL A 218 -4.06 -0.09 27.40
N VAL A 219 -5.28 -0.07 27.94
CA VAL A 219 -6.32 -1.06 27.60
C VAL A 219 -6.64 -1.04 26.10
N LYS A 220 -6.97 0.12 25.51
CA LYS A 220 -7.29 0.22 24.08
C LYS A 220 -6.06 0.07 23.18
N ARG A 221 -4.88 0.50 23.64
CA ARG A 221 -3.63 0.52 22.84
C ARG A 221 -2.93 -0.84 22.77
N TYR A 222 -3.00 -1.64 23.84
CA TYR A 222 -2.28 -2.91 23.99
C TYR A 222 -3.18 -4.10 24.33
N SER A 223 -4.49 -3.90 24.51
CA SER A 223 -5.43 -4.93 24.94
C SER A 223 -5.01 -5.57 26.27
N VAL A 224 -4.51 -4.74 27.19
CA VAL A 224 -4.26 -5.17 28.58
C VAL A 224 -5.59 -5.31 29.30
N VAL A 225 -5.72 -6.36 30.10
CA VAL A 225 -6.92 -6.63 30.90
C VAL A 225 -7.12 -5.48 31.88
N GLU A 226 -8.35 -4.98 31.96
CA GLU A 226 -8.73 -3.94 32.90
C GLU A 226 -8.66 -4.48 34.33
N LEU A 227 -8.17 -3.68 35.28
CA LEU A 227 -8.15 -4.08 36.69
C LEU A 227 -9.58 -4.16 37.25
N PRO A 228 -9.84 -4.96 38.29
CA PRO A 228 -11.17 -5.08 38.89
C PRO A 228 -11.77 -3.71 39.23
N ARG A 229 -13.03 -3.50 38.83
CA ARG A 229 -13.82 -2.30 39.16
C ARG A 229 -14.44 -2.50 40.56
N TRP A 230 -13.57 -2.60 41.56
CA TRP A 230 -13.94 -2.86 42.93
C TRP A 230 -13.75 -1.59 43.79
N HIS A 231 -14.61 -1.36 44.78
CA HIS A 231 -14.61 -0.13 45.60
C HIS A 231 -13.30 0.12 46.38
N LYS A 232 -12.59 -0.95 46.78
CA LYS A 232 -11.24 -0.91 47.38
C LYS A 232 -10.12 -0.54 46.39
N HIS A 233 -10.36 -0.59 45.07
CA HIS A 233 -9.33 -0.30 44.07
C HIS A 233 -9.20 1.22 43.85
N ARG A 234 -8.22 1.84 44.50
CA ARG A 234 -7.98 3.29 44.42
C ARG A 234 -7.33 3.72 43.09
N LYS A 235 -7.67 4.92 42.61
CA LYS A 235 -7.04 5.59 41.44
C LYS A 235 -7.22 4.82 40.11
N GLY A 236 -8.45 4.35 39.84
CA GLY A 236 -8.91 3.89 38.52
C GLY A 236 -8.48 2.47 38.09
N SER A 237 -9.32 1.85 37.25
CA SER A 237 -9.17 0.46 36.77
C SER A 237 -8.41 0.34 35.44
N ARG A 238 -8.44 1.37 34.59
CA ARG A 238 -7.97 1.33 33.19
C ARG A 238 -6.47 1.59 33.04
N LYS A 239 -5.65 0.91 33.84
CA LYS A 239 -4.19 1.02 33.88
C LYS A 239 -3.52 -0.35 33.93
N ALA A 240 -2.23 -0.41 33.61
CA ALA A 240 -1.44 -1.61 33.91
C ALA A 240 -1.21 -1.71 35.43
N GLY A 241 -1.32 -2.91 35.99
CA GLY A 241 -1.15 -3.15 37.43
C GLY A 241 0.28 -2.91 37.91
N THR A 242 1.28 -3.44 37.19
CA THR A 242 2.71 -3.19 37.45
C THR A 242 3.38 -2.63 36.20
N LYS A 243 4.33 -1.69 36.41
CA LYS A 243 5.16 -1.11 35.35
C LYS A 243 6.52 -1.78 35.20
N GLY A 244 6.95 -2.62 36.15
CA GLY A 244 8.28 -3.25 36.10
C GLY A 244 8.72 -3.79 37.46
N PRO A 245 9.84 -4.52 37.49
CA PRO A 245 10.53 -4.89 38.73
C PRO A 245 11.17 -3.68 39.41
N SER A 246 11.68 -3.86 40.63
CA SER A 246 12.40 -2.81 41.38
C SER A 246 13.72 -2.41 40.72
N LEU A 247 14.45 -3.38 40.18
CA LEU A 247 15.73 -3.17 39.50
C LEU A 247 15.51 -3.08 37.98
N GLY A 248 15.83 -1.91 37.42
CA GLY A 248 15.76 -1.63 35.98
C GLY A 248 14.37 -1.23 35.48
N THR A 249 14.35 -0.50 34.36
CA THR A 249 13.10 -0.06 33.71
C THR A 249 12.88 -0.82 32.40
N PRO A 250 11.89 -1.73 32.32
CA PRO A 250 11.65 -2.47 31.09
C PRO A 250 11.01 -1.58 30.04
N SER A 251 11.73 -1.37 28.93
CA SER A 251 11.23 -0.63 27.76
C SER A 251 9.98 -1.27 27.15
N TYR A 252 9.77 -2.55 27.40
CA TYR A 252 8.73 -3.37 26.80
C TYR A 252 7.35 -3.27 27.46
N THR A 253 7.21 -2.45 28.50
CA THR A 253 5.97 -2.30 29.24
C THR A 253 4.88 -1.61 28.41
N PRO A 254 3.62 -2.07 28.48
CA PRO A 254 2.50 -1.39 27.84
C PRO A 254 2.26 0.00 28.45
N GLN A 255 2.52 1.06 27.69
CA GLN A 255 2.29 2.46 28.09
C GLN A 255 1.19 3.12 27.25
N PRO A 256 0.44 4.09 27.79
CA PRO A 256 -0.51 4.87 27.00
C PRO A 256 0.22 5.71 25.94
N GLY A 257 -0.49 6.13 24.90
CA GLY A 257 0.11 6.90 23.81
C GLY A 257 -0.65 6.78 22.50
N GLN A 258 -0.04 7.22 21.41
CA GLN A 258 -0.63 7.18 20.07
C GLN A 258 -1.09 5.76 19.69
N LEU A 259 -2.34 5.64 19.22
CA LEU A 259 -2.90 4.45 18.58
C LEU A 259 -3.34 4.77 17.14
N GLY A 260 -2.91 3.93 16.21
CA GLY A 260 -3.23 4.09 14.80
C GLY A 260 -2.43 5.22 14.14
N PHE A 261 -2.69 5.44 12.85
CA PHE A 261 -1.84 6.27 12.00
C PHE A 261 -0.40 5.74 11.89
N HIS A 262 -0.23 4.43 11.98
CA HIS A 262 1.02 3.72 11.76
C HIS A 262 1.14 3.24 10.31
N ARG A 263 2.37 3.25 9.77
CA ARG A 263 2.73 2.61 8.50
C ARG A 263 2.66 1.08 8.66
N ARG A 264 1.92 0.39 7.80
CA ARG A 264 1.81 -1.08 7.78
C ARG A 264 1.81 -1.60 6.35
N THR A 265 2.13 -2.89 6.24
CA THR A 265 2.02 -3.67 5.01
C THR A 265 1.12 -4.86 5.33
N GLU A 266 0.08 -5.04 4.52
CA GLU A 266 -0.75 -6.25 4.48
C GLU A 266 -0.27 -7.07 3.30
N TYR A 267 0.14 -8.31 3.56
CA TYR A 267 0.67 -9.21 2.54
C TYR A 267 -0.44 -10.06 1.91
N ASN A 268 -0.22 -10.49 0.68
CA ASN A 268 -0.98 -11.56 0.02
C ASN A 268 -2.49 -11.34 -0.05
N LYS A 269 -2.90 -10.14 -0.46
CA LYS A 269 -4.30 -9.82 -0.77
C LYS A 269 -4.61 -10.21 -2.21
N ARG A 270 -5.60 -11.08 -2.41
CA ARG A 270 -6.00 -11.51 -3.76
C ARG A 270 -6.86 -10.45 -4.44
N ILE A 271 -6.54 -10.16 -5.71
CA ILE A 271 -7.40 -9.41 -6.61
C ILE A 271 -8.48 -10.35 -7.11
N LEU A 272 -9.75 -10.07 -6.80
CA LEU A 272 -10.87 -10.90 -7.23
C LEU A 272 -11.42 -10.45 -8.58
N ARG A 273 -11.38 -9.14 -8.87
CA ARG A 273 -11.80 -8.55 -10.15
C ARG A 273 -11.19 -7.17 -10.34
N ILE A 274 -10.90 -6.80 -11.57
CA ILE A 274 -10.54 -5.45 -12.01
C ILE A 274 -11.70 -4.92 -12.85
N VAL A 275 -12.35 -3.88 -12.36
CA VAL A 275 -13.57 -3.33 -12.95
C VAL A 275 -13.24 -2.02 -13.65
N THR A 276 -13.39 -2.01 -14.98
CA THR A 276 -13.18 -0.82 -15.81
C THR A 276 -14.46 0.01 -15.95
N ASN A 277 -15.64 -0.64 -15.96
CA ASN A 277 -16.93 0.04 -16.08
C ASN A 277 -17.44 0.51 -14.70
N PRO A 278 -17.60 1.83 -14.47
CA PRO A 278 -18.07 2.37 -13.18
C PRO A 278 -19.44 1.86 -12.72
N ASN A 279 -20.31 1.48 -13.65
CA ASN A 279 -21.69 1.10 -13.33
C ASN A 279 -21.77 -0.27 -12.63
N GLU A 280 -20.77 -1.13 -12.80
CA GLU A 280 -20.73 -2.48 -12.20
C GLU A 280 -20.43 -2.47 -10.70
N ILE A 281 -19.90 -1.36 -10.17
CA ILE A 281 -19.38 -1.31 -8.79
C ILE A 281 -20.07 -0.29 -7.89
N ASN A 282 -20.66 0.75 -8.47
CA ASN A 282 -21.16 1.88 -7.69
C ASN A 282 -22.51 1.56 -7.02
N PRO A 283 -22.58 1.46 -5.68
CA PRO A 283 -23.85 1.24 -5.02
C PRO A 283 -24.83 2.38 -5.28
N LYS A 284 -26.13 2.13 -5.16
CA LYS A 284 -27.16 3.18 -5.24
C LYS A 284 -26.80 4.34 -4.29
N GLY A 285 -26.65 5.55 -4.83
CA GLY A 285 -26.22 6.74 -4.08
C GLY A 285 -24.71 6.87 -3.81
N GLY A 286 -23.89 5.97 -4.34
CA GLY A 286 -22.43 5.98 -4.24
C GLY A 286 -21.88 5.51 -2.89
N PHE A 287 -20.55 5.35 -2.81
CA PHE A 287 -19.89 4.93 -1.59
C PHE A 287 -19.96 6.02 -0.52
N VAL A 288 -20.42 5.65 0.68
CA VAL A 288 -20.60 6.57 1.80
C VAL A 288 -19.31 7.36 2.09
N LYS A 289 -19.42 8.69 2.17
CA LYS A 289 -18.28 9.63 2.38
C LYS A 289 -17.20 9.56 1.30
N TYR A 290 -17.41 8.89 0.18
CA TYR A 290 -16.52 8.85 -0.98
C TYR A 290 -17.21 9.45 -2.21
N GLY A 291 -18.35 8.89 -2.59
CA GLY A 291 -19.09 9.25 -3.81
C GLY A 291 -19.05 8.12 -4.83
N LEU A 292 -19.22 8.46 -6.10
CA LEU A 292 -19.11 7.53 -7.21
C LEU A 292 -17.64 7.30 -7.58
N VAL A 293 -17.27 6.03 -7.75
CA VAL A 293 -16.03 5.58 -8.40
C VAL A 293 -16.18 5.84 -9.90
N LYS A 294 -15.23 6.51 -10.54
CA LYS A 294 -15.31 6.86 -11.97
C LYS A 294 -14.23 6.21 -12.82
N ASN A 295 -13.09 5.88 -12.21
CA ASN A 295 -11.96 5.27 -12.89
C ASN A 295 -12.00 3.75 -12.69
N THR A 296 -11.08 3.05 -13.36
CA THR A 296 -10.81 1.64 -13.12
C THR A 296 -10.64 1.38 -11.63
N SER A 297 -11.17 0.27 -11.14
CA SER A 297 -11.13 -0.09 -9.73
C SER A 297 -10.77 -1.55 -9.53
N ILE A 298 -10.14 -1.83 -8.39
CA ILE A 298 -9.78 -3.19 -7.97
C ILE A 298 -10.68 -3.63 -6.83
N LEU A 299 -11.21 -4.85 -6.93
CA LEU A 299 -11.86 -5.56 -5.84
C LEU A 299 -10.85 -6.47 -5.14
N LEU A 300 -10.46 -6.08 -3.94
CA LEU A 300 -9.53 -6.84 -3.11
C LEU A 300 -10.26 -7.66 -2.06
N GLN A 301 -9.77 -8.88 -1.86
CA GLN A 301 -10.29 -9.78 -0.85
C GLN A 301 -10.17 -9.20 0.58
N GLY A 302 -11.30 -9.15 1.27
CA GLY A 302 -11.41 -8.71 2.66
C GLY A 302 -11.22 -7.20 2.85
N SER A 303 -10.96 -6.82 4.10
CA SER A 303 -10.64 -5.45 4.47
C SER A 303 -9.19 -5.09 4.17
N THR A 304 -8.94 -3.81 3.86
CA THR A 304 -7.58 -3.26 3.71
C THR A 304 -7.24 -2.18 4.73
N ILE A 305 -5.95 -1.81 4.79
CA ILE A 305 -5.42 -0.73 5.64
C ILE A 305 -6.14 0.62 5.40
N GLY A 306 -6.34 1.38 6.47
CA GLY A 306 -6.70 2.79 6.38
C GLY A 306 -8.18 3.07 6.21
N ILE A 307 -8.51 4.35 6.09
CA ILE A 307 -9.87 4.86 5.90
C ILE A 307 -10.18 5.05 4.41
N ARG A 308 -11.45 5.30 4.09
CA ARG A 308 -11.86 5.77 2.75
C ARG A 308 -11.09 7.06 2.39
N LYS A 309 -10.84 7.30 1.10
CA LYS A 309 -10.00 8.39 0.54
C LYS A 309 -8.51 8.32 0.88
N ARG A 310 -8.03 7.25 1.55
CA ARG A 310 -6.60 7.08 1.84
C ARG A 310 -5.88 6.55 0.59
N PRO A 311 -4.75 7.13 0.17
CA PRO A 311 -3.90 6.50 -0.83
C PRO A 311 -3.27 5.23 -0.25
N LEU A 312 -3.25 4.18 -1.05
CA LEU A 312 -2.65 2.89 -0.77
C LEU A 312 -1.66 2.56 -1.87
N PHE A 313 -0.50 2.08 -1.48
CA PHE A 313 0.50 1.57 -2.41
C PHE A 313 0.23 0.08 -2.61
N LEU A 314 -0.05 -0.31 -3.84
CA LEU A 314 -0.22 -1.70 -4.24
C LEU A 314 1.11 -2.17 -4.81
N ARG A 315 1.66 -3.27 -4.31
CA ARG A 315 2.94 -3.82 -4.76
C ARG A 315 2.74 -5.28 -5.12
N TYR A 316 3.55 -5.79 -6.04
CA TYR A 316 3.73 -7.23 -6.19
C TYR A 316 4.09 -7.89 -4.84
N PRO A 317 3.65 -9.14 -4.63
CA PRO A 317 3.80 -9.83 -3.36
C PRO A 317 5.27 -10.22 -3.15
N ILE A 318 5.82 -9.95 -1.96
CA ILE A 318 7.19 -10.41 -1.65
C ILE A 318 7.22 -11.89 -1.30
N ARG A 319 6.16 -12.41 -0.67
CA ARG A 319 6.10 -13.80 -0.21
C ARG A 319 4.74 -14.41 -0.57
N PRO A 320 4.45 -14.58 -1.87
CA PRO A 320 3.20 -15.18 -2.30
C PRO A 320 3.12 -16.62 -1.80
N TYR A 321 1.91 -17.02 -1.38
CA TYR A 321 1.60 -18.45 -1.25
C TYR A 321 1.01 -18.95 -2.57
N GLU A 322 1.00 -20.27 -2.75
CA GLU A 322 0.48 -20.88 -3.97
C GLU A 322 -1.03 -20.64 -4.09
N ILE A 323 -1.43 -20.12 -5.25
CA ILE A 323 -2.82 -19.91 -5.62
C ILE A 323 -3.06 -20.51 -7.01
N PRO A 324 -4.31 -20.88 -7.33
CA PRO A 324 -4.68 -21.22 -8.70
C PRO A 324 -4.26 -20.12 -9.69
N ALA A 325 -3.78 -20.53 -10.86
CA ALA A 325 -3.33 -19.61 -11.90
C ALA A 325 -4.50 -18.81 -12.50
N GLU A 326 -5.69 -19.42 -12.53
CA GLU A 326 -6.91 -18.79 -13.03
C GLU A 326 -7.52 -17.82 -12.01
N ALA A 327 -8.20 -16.80 -12.52
CA ALA A 327 -8.94 -15.87 -11.69
C ALA A 327 -10.24 -16.51 -11.17
N PRO A 328 -10.62 -16.26 -9.91
CA PRO A 328 -11.86 -16.78 -9.37
C PRO A 328 -13.07 -16.17 -10.09
N LYS A 329 -14.04 -17.00 -10.47
CA LYS A 329 -15.26 -16.53 -11.14
C LYS A 329 -16.15 -15.77 -10.15
N VAL A 330 -16.25 -14.45 -10.31
CA VAL A 330 -17.18 -13.60 -9.55
C VAL A 330 -18.58 -13.70 -10.16
N THR A 331 -19.53 -14.22 -9.38
CA THR A 331 -20.92 -14.45 -9.80
C THR A 331 -21.81 -13.23 -9.53
N TYR A 332 -21.59 -12.55 -8.40
CA TYR A 332 -22.41 -11.41 -7.99
C TYR A 332 -21.57 -10.34 -7.28
N ILE A 333 -21.89 -9.07 -7.53
CA ILE A 333 -21.34 -7.92 -6.83
C ILE A 333 -22.51 -7.13 -6.24
N ASP A 334 -22.44 -6.82 -4.95
CA ASP A 334 -23.52 -6.11 -4.29
C ASP A 334 -23.45 -4.59 -4.53
N ILE A 335 -24.49 -4.08 -5.20
CA ILE A 335 -24.68 -2.67 -5.60
C ILE A 335 -25.80 -2.01 -4.77
N SER A 336 -26.30 -2.68 -3.72
CA SER A 336 -27.27 -2.08 -2.80
C SER A 336 -26.72 -0.85 -2.09
N SER A 337 -27.61 0.11 -1.78
CA SER A 337 -27.24 1.32 -1.03
C SER A 337 -26.60 0.95 0.30
N LYS A 338 -25.56 1.71 0.69
CA LYS A 338 -24.83 1.53 1.96
C LYS A 338 -25.24 2.54 3.03
N GLN A 339 -26.32 3.29 2.80
CA GLN A 339 -26.75 4.38 3.68
C GLN A 339 -27.69 3.96 4.81
N GLY A 340 -28.07 2.67 4.88
CA GLY A 340 -29.06 2.16 5.82
C GLY A 340 -30.36 1.85 5.11
#